data_AF-A0AAV0P6H7-F1
#
_entry.id   AF-A0AAV0P6H7-F1
#
_cell.length_a   1.000
_cell.length_b   1.000
_cell.length_c   1.000
_cell.angle_alpha   90.00
_cell.angle_beta   90.00
_cell.angle_gamma   90.00
#
_symmetry.space_group_name_H-M   'P 1'
#
loop_
_entity.id
_entity.type
_entity.pdbx_description
1 polymer ?
#
loop_
_entity_poly.entity_id
_entity_poly.type
_entity_poly.pdbx_seq_one_letter_code
_entity_poly.pdbx_strand_id
1 'polypeptide(L)'
;MRKKVRTLTFNQLTAPYHEPFCLDIHISNASARASVIHRGTSKVVAVAHSISKDIKFDMGSTRNEATCRAVGQILAQRALEDDIHNVVYTPRRGERLEGKLQIVLQSIIDSGLSVKVKLKQRKHKKKLSLPQ
;
A
#
# COMPACT_ATOMS: atom_id res chain seq x y z
N MET A 1 31.08 -7.70 15.70
CA MET A 1 29.81 -8.48 15.66
C MET A 1 29.50 -8.91 14.23
N ARG A 2 29.64 -10.21 13.90
CA ARG A 2 29.25 -10.74 12.58
C ARG A 2 27.72 -10.65 12.44
N LYS A 3 27.22 -9.81 11.54
CA LYS A 3 25.80 -9.82 11.17
C LYS A 3 25.49 -11.19 10.58
N LYS A 4 24.64 -11.98 11.25
CA LYS A 4 24.18 -13.29 10.76
C LYS A 4 23.46 -13.05 9.43
N VAL A 5 24.08 -13.41 8.32
CA VAL A 5 23.49 -13.31 6.99
C VAL A 5 22.27 -14.23 7.00
N ARG A 6 21.07 -13.66 6.91
CA ARG A 6 19.85 -14.45 6.82
C ARG A 6 19.76 -15.01 5.41
N THR A 7 19.93 -16.31 5.27
CA THR A 7 19.57 -17.01 4.03
C THR A 7 18.05 -16.92 3.86
N LEU A 8 17.61 -16.35 2.74
CA LEU A 8 16.19 -16.29 2.41
C LEU A 8 15.68 -17.71 2.13
N THR A 9 14.47 -18.02 2.58
CA THR A 9 13.84 -19.30 2.26
C THR A 9 13.42 -19.34 0.79
N PHE A 10 13.27 -20.54 0.21
CA PHE A 10 12.79 -20.70 -1.16
C PHE A 10 11.51 -19.91 -1.42
N ASN A 11 10.53 -19.98 -0.51
CA ASN A 11 9.28 -19.24 -0.60
C ASN A 11 9.48 -17.71 -0.56
N GLN A 12 10.51 -17.20 0.13
CA GLN A 12 10.82 -15.77 0.13
C GLN A 12 11.45 -15.33 -1.19
N LEU A 13 12.22 -16.21 -1.83
CA LEU A 13 12.81 -15.99 -3.15
C LEU A 13 11.76 -16.06 -4.26
N THR A 14 10.79 -16.98 -4.16
CA THR A 14 9.76 -17.18 -5.18
C THR A 14 8.53 -16.27 -5.02
N ALA A 15 8.27 -15.74 -3.82
CA ALA A 15 7.13 -14.84 -3.57
C ALA A 15 6.98 -13.66 -4.55
N PRO A 16 8.04 -12.97 -5.02
CA PRO A 16 7.92 -11.91 -6.01
C PRO A 16 7.41 -12.38 -7.38
N TYR A 17 7.56 -13.66 -7.72
CA TYR A 17 7.09 -14.20 -9.00
C TYR A 17 5.60 -14.59 -8.96
N HIS A 18 5.12 -15.03 -7.79
CA HIS A 18 3.70 -15.32 -7.59
C HIS A 18 2.87 -14.06 -7.32
N GLU A 19 3.49 -13.04 -6.74
CA GLU A 19 2.85 -11.77 -6.39
C GLU A 19 3.71 -10.59 -6.90
N PRO A 20 3.67 -10.35 -8.22
CA PRO A 20 4.56 -9.39 -8.85
C PRO A 20 4.16 -7.93 -8.59
N PHE A 21 2.91 -7.64 -8.27
CA PHE A 21 2.44 -6.27 -8.07
C PHE A 21 2.45 -5.88 -6.59
N CYS A 22 3.06 -4.73 -6.30
CA CYS A 22 3.08 -4.12 -4.97
C CYS A 22 2.32 -2.81 -4.97
N LEU A 23 1.48 -2.61 -3.96
CA LEU A 23 0.78 -1.36 -3.71
C LEU A 23 1.65 -0.47 -2.81
N ASP A 24 1.96 0.74 -3.26
CA ASP A 24 2.60 1.80 -2.47
C ASP A 24 1.60 2.94 -2.26
N ILE A 25 1.32 3.24 -1.00
CA ILE A 25 0.43 4.34 -0.60
C ILE A 25 1.27 5.33 0.20
N HIS A 26 1.16 6.59 -0.17
CA HIS A 26 1.83 7.69 0.50
C HIS A 26 0.82 8.80 0.79
N ILE A 27 0.57 9.02 2.08
CA ILE A 27 -0.36 10.04 2.55
C ILE A 27 0.44 11.09 3.32
N SER A 28 0.30 12.33 2.90
CA SER A 28 0.82 13.51 3.58
C SER A 28 -0.32 14.38 4.10
N ASN A 29 0.02 15.45 4.81
CA ASN A 29 -0.97 16.41 5.29
C ASN A 29 -1.70 17.12 4.13
N ALA A 30 -1.04 17.29 2.99
CA ALA A 30 -1.55 18.07 1.85
C ALA A 30 -2.10 17.19 0.71
N SER A 31 -1.63 15.95 0.59
CA SER A 31 -1.95 15.10 -0.55
C SER A 31 -1.86 13.61 -0.26
N ALA A 32 -2.59 12.84 -1.05
CA ALA A 32 -2.53 11.38 -1.09
C ALA A 32 -2.03 10.93 -2.47
N ARG A 33 -1.13 9.96 -2.47
CA ARG A 33 -0.62 9.26 -3.65
C ARG A 33 -0.79 7.77 -3.42
N ALA A 34 -1.26 7.06 -4.45
CA ALA A 34 -1.28 5.62 -4.46
C ALA A 34 -0.78 5.12 -5.82
N SER A 35 0.04 4.07 -5.82
CA SER A 35 0.60 3.52 -7.05
C SER A 35 0.81 2.02 -6.96
N VAL A 36 0.63 1.34 -8.09
CA VAL A 36 0.91 -0.07 -8.27
C VAL A 36 2.24 -0.21 -9.01
N ILE A 37 3.16 -0.98 -8.44
CA ILE A 37 4.52 -1.16 -8.96
C ILE A 37 4.76 -2.64 -9.21
N HIS A 38 5.23 -2.96 -10.41
CA HIS A 38 5.66 -4.30 -10.75
C HIS A 38 7.07 -4.57 -10.20
N ARG A 39 7.19 -5.51 -9.26
CA ARG A 39 8.43 -5.82 -8.52
C ARG A 39 9.53 -6.38 -9.42
N GLY A 40 9.18 -7.12 -10.47
CA GLY A 40 10.17 -7.73 -11.37
C GLY A 40 10.83 -6.72 -12.32
N THR A 41 10.11 -5.69 -12.74
CA THR A 41 10.58 -4.69 -13.73
C THR A 41 10.78 -3.30 -13.12
N SER A 42 10.42 -3.12 -11.85
CA SER A 42 10.39 -1.82 -11.14
C SER A 42 9.57 -0.74 -11.85
N LYS A 43 8.69 -1.12 -12.78
CA LYS A 43 7.83 -0.18 -13.51
C LYS A 43 6.60 0.14 -12.68
N VAL A 44 6.23 1.41 -12.68
CA VAL A 44 4.96 1.86 -12.12
C VAL A 44 3.90 1.66 -13.19
N VAL A 45 2.87 0.87 -12.88
CA VAL A 45 1.86 0.46 -13.86
C VAL A 45 0.63 1.34 -13.75
N ALA A 46 0.10 1.51 -12.54
CA ALA A 46 -1.01 2.42 -12.26
C ALA A 46 -0.62 3.44 -11.19
N VAL A 47 -1.11 4.67 -11.34
CA VAL A 47 -0.87 5.76 -10.38
C VAL A 47 -2.13 6.58 -10.20
N ALA A 48 -2.44 6.98 -8.98
CA ALA A 48 -3.44 7.99 -8.66
C ALA A 48 -2.86 9.02 -7.66
N HIS A 49 -3.13 10.30 -7.91
CA HIS A 49 -2.66 11.40 -7.07
C HIS A 49 -3.81 12.37 -6.79
N SER A 50 -4.04 12.72 -5.53
CA SER A 50 -5.04 13.73 -5.15
C SER A 50 -4.76 15.14 -5.69
N ILE A 51 -3.57 15.35 -6.27
CA ILE A 51 -3.15 16.64 -6.86
C ILE A 51 -3.40 16.67 -8.37
N SER A 52 -3.67 15.52 -9.02
CA SER A 52 -3.89 15.50 -10.47
C SER A 52 -5.12 16.34 -10.83
N LYS A 53 -5.11 16.90 -12.04
CA LYS A 53 -6.22 17.73 -12.55
C LYS A 53 -7.55 16.96 -12.48
N ASP A 54 -7.50 15.67 -12.82
CA ASP A 54 -8.62 14.74 -12.80
C ASP A 54 -9.34 14.67 -11.44
N ILE A 55 -8.61 14.81 -10.33
CA ILE A 55 -9.17 14.69 -8.97
C ILE A 55 -9.45 16.06 -8.35
N LYS A 56 -8.60 17.04 -8.64
CA LYS A 56 -8.78 18.41 -8.12
C LYS A 56 -10.00 19.11 -8.69
N PHE A 57 -10.40 18.79 -9.93
CA PHE A 57 -11.53 19.46 -10.57
C PHE A 57 -12.86 19.09 -9.92
N ASP A 58 -13.02 17.82 -9.51
CA ASP A 58 -14.25 17.34 -8.89
C ASP A 58 -14.34 17.60 -7.38
N MET A 59 -13.21 17.89 -6.71
CA MET A 59 -13.18 18.00 -5.24
C MET A 59 -12.40 19.23 -4.76
N GLY A 60 -13.13 20.16 -4.13
CA GLY A 60 -12.61 21.42 -3.59
C GLY A 60 -11.62 21.29 -2.41
N SER A 61 -11.37 20.10 -1.88
CA SER A 61 -10.41 19.89 -0.78
C SER A 61 -9.62 18.59 -0.95
N THR A 62 -8.29 18.71 -1.03
CA THR A 62 -7.37 17.56 -1.09
C THR A 62 -7.22 16.82 0.25
N ARG A 63 -7.81 17.36 1.33
CA ARG A 63 -7.70 16.83 2.69
C ARG A 63 -8.82 15.84 3.06
N ASN A 64 -9.90 15.81 2.30
CA ASN A 64 -11.13 15.10 2.64
C ASN A 64 -11.03 13.58 2.44
N GLU A 65 -11.87 12.85 3.19
CA GLU A 65 -12.02 11.40 3.07
C GLU A 65 -12.53 10.97 1.70
N ALA A 66 -13.43 11.78 1.11
CA ALA A 66 -13.92 11.60 -0.26
C ALA A 66 -12.77 11.55 -1.26
N THR A 67 -11.76 12.43 -1.10
CA THR A 67 -10.58 12.46 -1.96
C THR A 67 -9.73 11.21 -1.83
N CYS A 68 -9.61 10.67 -0.62
CA CYS A 68 -8.91 9.41 -0.39
C CYS A 68 -9.63 8.22 -1.07
N ARG A 69 -10.97 8.22 -1.02
CA ARG A 69 -11.80 7.22 -1.70
C ARG A 69 -11.65 7.33 -3.21
N ALA A 70 -11.77 8.52 -3.79
CA ALA A 70 -11.61 8.72 -5.23
C ALA A 70 -10.21 8.29 -5.73
N VAL A 71 -9.14 8.59 -4.97
CA VAL A 71 -7.78 8.11 -5.29
C VAL A 71 -7.73 6.57 -5.33
N GLY A 72 -8.38 5.90 -4.38
CA GLY A 72 -8.46 4.43 -4.36
C GLY A 72 -9.23 3.87 -5.55
N GLN A 73 -10.39 4.46 -5.87
CA GLN A 73 -11.22 4.07 -7.02
C GLN A 73 -10.48 4.23 -8.35
N ILE A 74 -9.88 5.40 -8.58
CA ILE A 74 -9.15 5.68 -9.83
C ILE A 74 -7.95 4.75 -9.98
N LEU A 75 -7.23 4.47 -8.89
CA LEU A 75 -6.12 3.52 -8.94
C LEU A 75 -6.60 2.11 -9.29
N ALA A 76 -7.70 1.66 -8.68
CA ALA A 76 -8.26 0.34 -8.93
C ALA A 76 -8.76 0.22 -10.37
N GLN A 77 -9.48 1.22 -10.87
CA GLN A 77 -9.94 1.28 -12.25
C GLN A 77 -8.78 1.17 -13.24
N ARG A 78 -7.73 1.98 -13.07
CA ARG A 78 -6.52 1.94 -13.91
C ARG A 78 -5.81 0.59 -13.85
N ALA A 79 -5.78 -0.05 -12.68
CA ALA A 79 -5.17 -1.36 -12.53
C ALA A 79 -5.99 -2.47 -13.21
N LEU A 80 -7.32 -2.42 -13.12
CA LEU A 80 -8.22 -3.37 -13.77
C LEU A 80 -8.19 -3.23 -15.30
N GLU A 81 -8.04 -2.01 -15.82
CA GLU A 81 -7.84 -1.74 -17.26
C GLU A 81 -6.56 -2.40 -17.80
N ASP A 82 -5.53 -2.52 -16.96
CA ASP A 82 -4.27 -3.23 -17.25
C ASP A 82 -4.32 -4.73 -16.86
N ASP A 83 -5.50 -5.28 -16.58
CA ASP A 83 -5.74 -6.70 -16.20
C ASP A 83 -5.06 -7.10 -14.86
N ILE A 84 -4.81 -6.13 -13.98
CA ILE A 84 -4.18 -6.35 -12.67
C ILE A 84 -5.25 -6.48 -11.59
N HIS A 85 -5.36 -7.67 -11.03
CA HIS A 85 -6.36 -8.00 -10.01
C HIS A 85 -5.78 -8.20 -8.61
N ASN A 86 -4.52 -8.64 -8.53
CA ASN A 86 -3.87 -9.05 -7.30
C ASN A 86 -2.72 -8.11 -6.95
N VAL A 87 -2.76 -7.48 -5.77
CA VAL A 87 -1.71 -6.57 -5.30
C VAL A 87 -1.31 -6.89 -3.87
N VAL A 88 -0.03 -6.69 -3.55
CA VAL A 88 0.49 -6.84 -2.20
C VAL A 88 0.75 -5.48 -1.59
N TYR A 89 0.13 -5.20 -0.45
CA TYR A 89 0.45 -4.01 0.32
C TYR A 89 1.44 -4.36 1.44
N THR A 90 2.58 -3.65 1.45
CA THR A 90 3.56 -3.76 2.53
C THR A 90 3.64 -2.43 3.27
N PRO A 91 3.05 -2.32 4.47
CA PRO A 91 3.08 -1.09 5.24
C PRO A 91 4.51 -0.64 5.55
N ARG A 92 4.76 0.67 5.48
CA ARG A 92 6.06 1.25 5.81
C ARG A 92 6.32 1.17 7.32
N ARG A 93 7.60 1.28 7.71
CA ARG A 93 8.00 1.19 9.12
C ARG A 93 7.38 2.33 9.92
N GLY A 94 6.43 2.00 10.80
CA GLY A 94 5.73 2.98 11.64
C GLY A 94 4.38 3.45 11.09
N GLU A 95 3.99 2.98 9.90
CA GLU A 95 2.70 3.23 9.31
C GLU A 95 1.62 2.36 9.99
N ARG A 96 0.54 2.99 10.45
CA ARG A 96 -0.62 2.31 11.05
C ARG A 96 -1.75 2.31 10.03
N LEU A 97 -2.43 1.18 9.89
CA LEU A 97 -3.62 1.01 9.05
C LEU A 97 -4.85 1.68 9.67
N GLU A 98 -4.79 2.99 9.90
CA GLU A 98 -5.83 3.76 10.56
C GLU A 98 -6.13 5.04 9.76
N GLY A 99 -7.37 5.52 9.83
CA GLY A 99 -7.80 6.79 9.24
C GLY A 99 -7.72 6.80 7.71
N LYS A 100 -7.06 7.82 7.14
CA LYS A 100 -6.98 8.02 5.68
C LYS A 100 -6.43 6.82 4.92
N LEU A 101 -5.43 6.14 5.48
CA LEU A 101 -4.83 4.97 4.86
C LEU A 101 -5.84 3.83 4.73
N GLN A 102 -6.63 3.61 5.78
CA GLN A 102 -7.69 2.62 5.77
C GLN A 102 -8.75 2.95 4.71
N ILE A 103 -9.12 4.22 4.56
CA ILE A 103 -10.12 4.65 3.57
C ILE A 103 -9.62 4.37 2.14
N VAL A 104 -8.36 4.70 1.83
CA VAL A 104 -7.76 4.37 0.51
C VAL A 104 -7.76 2.87 0.28
N LEU A 105 -7.32 2.10 1.28
CA LEU A 105 -7.22 0.64 1.17
C LEU A 105 -8.59 -0.02 0.98
N GLN A 106 -9.59 0.42 1.76
CA GLN A 106 -10.95 -0.08 1.66
C GLN A 106 -11.54 0.25 0.29
N SER A 107 -11.34 1.47 -0.19
CA SER A 107 -11.83 1.89 -1.50
C SER A 107 -11.23 1.07 -2.65
N ILE A 108 -9.98 0.63 -2.53
CA ILE A 108 -9.33 -0.24 -3.51
C ILE A 108 -9.98 -1.63 -3.52
N ILE A 109 -10.25 -2.18 -2.33
CA ILE A 109 -10.92 -3.48 -2.17
C ILE A 109 -12.35 -3.44 -2.69
N ASP A 110 -13.10 -2.38 -2.34
CA ASP A 110 -14.49 -2.19 -2.78
C ASP A 110 -14.60 -2.07 -4.31
N SER A 111 -13.55 -1.59 -4.96
CA SER A 111 -13.49 -1.46 -6.43
C SER A 111 -13.09 -2.76 -7.14
N GLY A 112 -12.81 -3.85 -6.40
CA GLY A 112 -12.57 -5.18 -6.96
C GLY A 112 -11.11 -5.64 -6.97
N LEU A 113 -10.15 -4.87 -6.42
CA LEU A 113 -8.77 -5.33 -6.28
C LEU A 113 -8.57 -6.21 -5.05
N SER A 114 -7.95 -7.37 -5.24
CA SER A 114 -7.55 -8.26 -4.16
C SER A 114 -6.24 -7.80 -3.52
N VAL A 115 -6.33 -7.23 -2.31
CA VAL A 115 -5.17 -6.69 -1.60
C VAL A 115 -4.68 -7.63 -0.50
N LYS A 116 -3.46 -8.14 -0.64
CA LYS A 116 -2.79 -8.94 0.40
C LYS A 116 -1.89 -8.07 1.27
N VAL A 117 -2.25 -7.91 2.54
CA VAL A 117 -1.48 -7.09 3.49
C VAL A 117 -0.40 -7.93 4.17
N LYS A 118 0.88 -7.61 3.92
CA LYS A 118 2.03 -8.23 4.61
C LYS A 118 2.45 -7.40 5.81
N LEU A 119 1.73 -7.54 6.92
CA LEU A 119 2.13 -6.99 8.22
C LEU A 119 3.41 -7.69 8.69
N LYS A 120 4.54 -6.98 8.70
CA LYS A 120 5.72 -7.45 9.44
C LYS A 120 5.38 -7.39 10.93
N GLN A 121 5.04 -8.55 11.51
CA GLN A 121 4.78 -8.68 12.94
C GLN A 121 5.88 -7.98 13.74
N ARG A 122 5.52 -6.89 14.44
CA ARG A 122 6.36 -6.36 15.50
C ARG A 122 6.47 -7.46 16.54
N LYS A 123 7.69 -7.96 16.81
CA LYS A 123 7.96 -8.62 18.08
C LYS A 123 7.60 -7.60 19.16
N HIS A 124 6.47 -7.78 19.84
CA HIS A 124 6.19 -7.05 21.06
C HIS A 124 7.37 -7.34 22.00
N LYS A 125 8.18 -6.33 22.34
CA LYS A 125 9.05 -6.43 23.49
C LYS A 125 8.09 -6.53 24.68
N LYS A 126 7.88 -7.73 25.24
CA LYS A 126 7.27 -7.86 26.56
C LYS A 126 8.09 -6.97 27.48
N LYS A 127 7.46 -5.97 28.10
CA LYS A 127 8.07 -5.26 29.23
C LYS A 127 8.27 -6.33 30.30
N LEU A 128 9.53 -6.66 30.59
CA LEU A 128 9.88 -7.45 31.76
C LEU A 128 9.57 -6.55 32.96
N SER A 129 8.40 -6.75 33.58
CA SER A 129 8.12 -6.17 34.88
C SER A 129 9.07 -6.82 35.88
N LEU A 130 10.02 -6.05 36.39
CA LEU A 130 10.83 -6.45 37.54
C LEU A 130 9.90 -6.60 38.75
N PRO A 131 9.95 -7.71 39.51
CA PRO A 131 9.27 -7.79 40.80
C PRO A 131 9.89 -6.76 41.76
N GLN A 132 9.04 -6.09 42.53
CA GLN A 132 9.42 -5.16 43.60
C GLN A 132 10.04 -5.92 44.77
#